data_AF-L0HHU3-F1
#
_entry.id   AF-L0HHU3-F1
#
_cell.length_a   1.000
_cell.length_b   1.000
_cell.length_c   1.000
_cell.angle_alpha   90.00
_cell.angle_beta   90.00
_cell.angle_gamma   90.00
#
_symmetry.space_group_name_H-M   'P 1'
#
loop_
_entity.id
_entity.type
_entity.pdbx_description
1 polymer ?
#
loop_
_entity_poly.entity_id
_entity_poly.type
_entity_poly.pdbx_seq_one_letter_code
_entity_poly.pdbx_strand_id
1 'polypeptide(L)'
;MSRGLPSKKALEAALPLAQVRGQVIFFRQDALAPGDFIIIGPGGIIVVRVKRTRQLRVPLTAVEIQQRETLALLRSADLVSEILRELWLWCPFGSMRFFRLENKCLIELDRHGRPTG
;
A
#
# COMPACT_ATOMS: atom_id res chain seq x y z
N MET A 1 5.38 -12.32 -15.54
CA MET A 1 6.49 -11.84 -14.69
C MET A 1 6.30 -12.43 -13.30
N SER A 2 7.26 -13.20 -12.81
CA SER A 2 7.15 -13.85 -11.49
C SER A 2 6.92 -12.80 -10.41
N ARG A 3 5.88 -13.02 -9.60
CA ARG A 3 5.52 -12.19 -8.45
C ARG A 3 6.61 -12.38 -7.40
N GLY A 4 7.74 -11.70 -7.59
CA GLY A 4 8.90 -11.80 -6.73
C GLY A 4 8.51 -11.45 -5.29
N LEU A 5 9.20 -12.08 -4.32
CA LEU A 5 9.00 -11.79 -2.91
C LEU A 5 8.92 -10.27 -2.67
N PRO A 6 8.05 -9.81 -1.76
CA PRO A 6 8.06 -8.40 -1.35
C PRO A 6 9.49 -8.01 -1.01
N SER A 7 9.92 -6.84 -1.50
CA SER A 7 11.27 -6.39 -1.23
C SER A 7 11.40 -6.20 0.28
N LYS A 8 12.18 -7.05 0.95
CA LYS A 8 12.42 -6.98 2.40
C LYS A 8 12.76 -5.55 2.85
N LYS A 9 13.59 -4.86 2.07
CA LYS A 9 13.95 -3.44 2.27
C LYS A 9 12.76 -2.48 2.21
N ALA A 10 11.80 -2.72 1.31
CA ALA A 10 10.61 -1.90 1.22
C ALA A 10 9.71 -2.09 2.45
N LEU A 11 9.58 -3.32 2.96
CA LEU A 11 8.85 -3.60 4.19
C LEU A 11 9.55 -3.02 5.43
N GLU A 12 10.87 -3.15 5.52
CA GLU A 12 11.68 -2.54 6.58
C GLU A 12 11.53 -1.02 6.59
N ALA A 13 11.48 -0.37 5.41
CA ALA A 13 11.24 1.06 5.29
C ALA A 13 9.79 1.45 5.63
N ALA A 14 8.81 0.59 5.30
CA ALA A 14 7.40 0.82 5.58
C ALA A 14 7.07 0.71 7.07
N LEU A 15 7.70 -0.25 7.77
CA LEU A 15 7.36 -0.61 9.14
C LEU A 15 7.32 0.58 10.12
N PRO A 16 8.35 1.43 10.23
CA PRO A 16 8.30 2.55 11.18
C PRO A 16 7.18 3.54 10.87
N LEU A 17 6.85 3.75 9.59
CA LEU A 17 5.74 4.62 9.18
C LEU A 17 4.39 4.00 9.52
N ALA A 18 4.26 2.68 9.36
CA ALA A 18 3.06 1.94 9.71
C ALA A 18 2.83 1.91 11.23
N GLN A 19 3.89 1.74 12.02
CA GLN A 19 3.83 1.73 13.48
C GLN A 19 3.39 3.08 14.07
N VAL A 20 3.73 4.20 13.43
CA VAL A 20 3.22 5.53 13.82
C VAL A 20 1.71 5.64 13.62
N ARG A 21 1.14 4.89 12.66
CA ARG A 21 -0.30 4.90 12.37
C ARG A 21 -1.10 3.89 13.20
N GLY A 22 -0.45 2.88 13.79
CA GLY A 22 -1.11 1.89 14.63
C GLY A 22 -0.33 0.58 14.78
N GLN A 23 -1.00 -0.45 15.30
CA GLN A 23 -0.44 -1.79 15.44
C GLN A 23 -0.32 -2.45 14.07
N VAL A 24 0.84 -3.04 13.78
CA VAL A 24 1.13 -3.69 12.50
C VAL A 24 1.08 -5.22 12.65
N ILE A 25 0.32 -5.88 11.78
CA ILE A 25 0.26 -7.35 11.70
C ILE A 25 0.58 -7.78 10.27
N PHE A 26 1.65 -8.55 10.09
CA PHE A 26 2.05 -9.06 8.78
C PHE A 26 1.16 -10.22 8.33
N PHE A 27 0.81 -10.23 7.05
CA PHE A 27 0.22 -11.42 6.46
C PHE A 27 1.28 -12.53 6.36
N ARG A 28 0.81 -13.78 6.43
CA ARG A 28 1.63 -14.91 5.99
C ARG A 28 2.01 -14.68 4.53
N GLN A 29 3.25 -14.98 4.16
CA GLN A 29 3.73 -14.83 2.78
C GLN A 29 2.97 -15.77 1.85
N ASP A 30 1.86 -15.29 1.31
CA ASP A 30 1.01 -15.96 0.34
C ASP A 30 0.82 -15.02 -0.86
N ALA A 31 0.92 -15.58 -2.07
CA ALA A 31 0.69 -14.86 -3.31
C ALA A 31 -0.76 -14.34 -3.44
N LEU A 32 -1.70 -14.92 -2.69
CA LEU A 32 -3.10 -14.54 -2.63
C LEU A 32 -3.40 -13.54 -1.51
N ALA A 33 -2.44 -13.22 -0.64
CA ALA A 33 -2.65 -12.23 0.41
C ALA A 33 -2.99 -10.87 -0.22
N PRO A 34 -4.06 -10.19 0.26
CA PRO A 34 -4.52 -8.94 -0.33
C PRO A 34 -3.55 -7.77 -0.10
N GLY A 35 -2.69 -7.89 0.92
CA GLY A 35 -1.62 -6.94 1.24
C GLY A 35 -0.38 -7.66 1.76
N ASP A 36 0.58 -6.88 2.24
CA ASP A 36 1.76 -7.40 2.95
C ASP A 36 1.58 -7.35 4.47
N PHE A 37 0.81 -6.37 4.97
CA PHE A 37 0.42 -6.26 6.37
C PHE A 37 -0.89 -5.46 6.53
N ILE A 38 -1.44 -5.50 7.74
CA ILE A 38 -2.51 -4.61 8.18
C ILE A 38 -2.01 -3.64 9.25
N ILE A 39 -2.60 -2.45 9.28
CA ILE A 39 -2.48 -1.48 10.36
C ILE A 39 -3.82 -1.43 11.08
N ILE A 40 -3.83 -1.63 12.39
CA ILE A 40 -4.99 -1.45 13.26
C ILE A 40 -4.73 -0.20 14.08
N GLY A 41 -5.54 0.84 13.86
CA GLY A 41 -5.37 2.12 14.53
C GLY A 41 -6.69 2.88 14.69
N PRO A 42 -6.63 4.14 15.16
CA PRO A 42 -7.82 4.96 15.40
C PRO A 42 -8.68 5.20 14.16
N GLY A 43 -8.07 5.13 12.96
CA GLY A 43 -8.77 5.28 11.67
C GLY A 43 -9.35 3.97 11.12
N GLY A 44 -9.37 2.89 11.91
CA GLY A 44 -9.86 1.57 11.49
C GLY A 44 -8.75 0.61 11.07
N ILE A 45 -9.13 -0.40 10.28
CA ILE A 45 -8.22 -1.42 9.75
C ILE A 45 -7.81 -1.01 8.34
N ILE A 46 -6.49 -0.98 8.10
CA ILE A 46 -5.90 -0.60 6.82
C ILE A 46 -5.10 -1.78 6.28
N VAL A 47 -5.50 -2.35 5.15
CA VAL A 47 -4.70 -3.32 4.41
C VAL A 47 -3.71 -2.58 3.54
N VAL A 48 -2.42 -2.87 3.74
CA VAL A 48 -1.32 -2.18 3.05
C VAL A 48 -0.59 -3.14 2.13
N ARG A 49 -0.39 -2.73 0.88
CA ARG A 49 0.49 -3.40 -0.08
C ARG A 49 1.65 -2.47 -0.44
N VAL A 50 2.87 -2.93 -0.18
CA VAL A 50 4.11 -2.21 -0.46
C VAL A 50 4.71 -2.70 -1.78
N LYS A 51 5.01 -1.78 -2.68
CA LYS A 51 5.63 -2.08 -3.97
C LYS A 51 6.89 -1.24 -4.14
N ARG A 52 7.95 -1.89 -4.63
CA ARG A 52 9.14 -1.20 -5.08
C ARG A 52 8.87 -0.56 -6.45
N THR A 53 9.20 0.71 -6.61
CA THR A 53 9.20 1.42 -7.89
C THR A 53 10.50 2.20 -8.08
N ARG A 54 10.90 2.40 -9.34
CA ARG A 54 11.97 3.34 -9.70
C ARG A 54 11.43 4.73 -10.04
N GLN A 55 10.12 4.86 -10.17
CA GLN A 55 9.45 6.06 -10.66
C GLN A 55 8.42 6.53 -9.62
N LEU A 56 8.87 7.32 -8.65
CA LEU A 56 7.95 7.94 -7.67
C LEU A 56 7.34 9.24 -8.17
N ARG A 57 7.99 9.99 -9.07
CA ARG A 57 7.53 11.32 -9.48
C ARG A 57 6.60 11.30 -10.69
N VAL A 58 5.93 10.18 -10.92
CA VAL A 58 4.98 10.05 -12.03
C VAL A 58 3.58 10.54 -11.60
N PRO A 59 2.77 11.07 -12.53
CA PRO A 59 1.39 11.43 -12.25
C PRO A 59 0.58 10.26 -11.69
N LEU A 60 -0.48 10.56 -10.94
CA LEU A 60 -1.38 9.56 -10.37
C LEU A 60 -1.92 8.57 -11.41
N THR A 61 -2.31 9.06 -12.59
CA THR A 61 -2.79 8.23 -13.70
C THR A 61 -1.75 7.23 -14.18
N ALA A 62 -0.48 7.62 -14.22
CA ALA A 62 0.62 6.71 -14.55
C ALA A 62 0.83 5.66 -13.43
N VAL A 63 0.66 6.03 -12.16
CA VAL A 63 0.66 5.06 -11.04
C VAL A 63 -0.45 4.03 -11.21
N GLU A 64 -1.67 4.47 -11.51
CA GLU A 64 -2.82 3.56 -11.71
C GLU A 64 -2.58 2.56 -12.85
N ILE A 65 -2.01 3.03 -13.96
CA ILE A 65 -1.66 2.17 -15.09
C ILE A 65 -0.57 1.17 -14.68
N GLN A 66 0.52 1.64 -14.08
CA GLN A 66 1.66 0.79 -13.71
C GLN A 66 1.31 -0.24 -12.64
N GLN A 67 0.37 0.09 -11.76
CA GLN A 67 0.00 -0.75 -10.62
C GLN A 67 -1.35 -1.45 -10.82
N ARG A 68 -1.88 -1.48 -12.04
CA ARG A 68 -3.20 -2.03 -12.37
C ARG A 68 -3.47 -3.41 -11.76
N GLU A 69 -2.52 -4.34 -11.86
CA GLU A 69 -2.66 -5.68 -11.28
C GLU A 69 -2.68 -5.67 -9.75
N THR A 70 -1.88 -4.80 -9.14
CA THR A 70 -1.84 -4.65 -7.67
C THR A 70 -3.13 -4.03 -7.16
N LEU A 71 -3.66 -3.03 -7.88
CA LEU A 71 -4.93 -2.42 -7.58
C LEU A 71 -6.09 -3.39 -7.77
N ALA A 72 -6.04 -4.25 -8.78
CA ALA A 72 -7.04 -5.31 -8.96
C ALA A 72 -7.05 -6.29 -7.79
N LEU A 73 -5.88 -6.69 -7.28
CA LEU A 73 -5.77 -7.55 -6.10
C LEU A 73 -6.31 -6.90 -4.83
N LEU A 74 -5.95 -5.63 -4.60
CA LEU A 74 -6.49 -4.85 -3.48
C LEU A 74 -8.02 -4.71 -3.57
N ARG A 75 -8.58 -4.59 -4.78
CA ARG A 75 -10.02 -4.54 -5.03
C ARG A 75 -10.71 -5.89 -4.83
N SER A 76 -10.08 -6.98 -5.26
CA SER A 76 -10.66 -8.33 -5.14
C SER A 76 -10.66 -8.87 -3.72
N ALA A 77 -9.91 -8.22 -2.82
CA ALA A 77 -10.06 -8.44 -1.40
C ALA A 77 -11.45 -7.92 -1.00
N ASP A 78 -12.43 -8.84 -1.01
CA ASP A 78 -13.81 -8.63 -0.57
C ASP A 78 -13.83 -8.50 0.95
N LEU A 79 -13.18 -7.42 1.39
CA LEU A 79 -13.03 -7.04 2.76
C LEU A 79 -14.27 -6.23 3.13
N VAL A 80 -14.79 -6.47 4.34
CA VAL A 80 -15.89 -5.72 4.96
C VAL A 80 -15.72 -4.24 4.61
N SER A 81 -16.82 -3.56 4.21
CA SER A 81 -16.81 -2.22 3.59
C SER A 81 -16.05 -1.13 4.38
N GLU A 82 -15.74 -1.40 5.64
CA GLU A 82 -15.02 -0.52 6.56
C GLU A 82 -13.49 -0.66 6.49
N ILE A 83 -12.96 -1.63 5.75
CA ILE A 83 -11.52 -1.84 5.64
C ILE A 83 -10.93 -0.94 4.54
N LEU A 84 -10.01 -0.07 4.95
CA LEU A 84 -9.27 0.80 4.05
C LEU A 84 -8.18 -0.01 3.34
N ARG A 85 -7.88 0.38 2.10
CA ARG A 85 -6.89 -0.30 1.26
C ARG A 85 -5.86 0.72 0.79
N GLU A 86 -4.60 0.46 1.06
CA GLU A 86 -3.52 1.37 0.71
C GLU A 86 -2.43 0.70 -0.12
N LEU A 87 -1.95 1.43 -1.12
CA LEU A 87 -0.78 1.11 -1.93
C LEU A 87 0.36 2.04 -1.52
N TRP A 88 1.46 1.45 -1.06
CA TRP A 88 2.66 2.19 -0.65
C TRP A 88 3.77 1.94 -1.66
N LEU A 89 4.17 2.99 -2.36
CA LEU A 89 5.25 2.92 -3.34
C LEU A 89 6.54 3.34 -2.68
N TRP A 90 7.52 2.44 -2.66
CA TRP A 90 8.85 2.69 -2.14
C TRP A 90 9.88 2.80 -3.27
N CYS A 91 10.72 3.82 -3.20
CA CYS A 91 11.89 3.95 -4.04
C CYS A 91 13.16 3.56 -3.28
N PRO A 92 14.11 2.86 -3.92
CA PRO A 92 15.41 2.53 -3.31
C PRO A 92 16.20 3.71 -2.74
N PHE A 93 15.91 4.94 -3.19
CA PHE A 93 16.51 6.17 -2.67
C PHE A 93 15.88 6.65 -1.35
N GLY A 94 15.02 5.85 -0.71
CA GLY A 94 14.49 6.09 0.64
C GLY A 94 13.17 6.85 0.70
N SER A 95 12.61 7.28 -0.43
CA SER A 95 11.31 7.96 -0.46
C SER A 95 10.16 6.97 -0.58
N MET A 96 8.99 7.37 -0.03
CA MET A 96 7.72 6.67 -0.20
C MET A 96 6.62 7.62 -0.66
N ARG A 97 5.67 7.11 -1.44
CA ARG A 97 4.37 7.73 -1.71
C ARG A 97 3.26 6.79 -1.27
N PHE A 98 2.20 7.35 -0.74
CA PHE A 98 1.11 6.61 -0.13
C PHE A 98 -0.16 6.89 -0.91
N PHE A 99 -0.94 5.86 -1.19
CA PHE A 99 -2.21 6.02 -1.90
C PHE A 99 -3.28 5.20 -1.19
N ARG A 100 -4.45 5.78 -0.98
CA ARG A 100 -5.66 5.06 -0.61
C ARG A 100 -6.43 4.70 -1.86
N LEU A 101 -6.93 3.47 -1.90
CA LEU A 101 -7.93 3.06 -2.87
C LEU A 101 -9.31 3.40 -2.33
N GLU A 102 -9.99 4.34 -2.98
CA GLU A 102 -11.39 4.67 -2.71
C GLU A 102 -12.22 4.37 -3.97
N ASN A 103 -13.20 3.48 -3.84
CA ASN A 103 -13.98 2.99 -4.97
C ASN A 103 -13.08 2.47 -6.11
N LYS A 104 -13.03 3.20 -7.22
CA LYS A 104 -12.26 2.87 -8.44
C LYS A 104 -11.02 3.76 -8.62
N CYS A 105 -10.74 4.68 -7.72
CA CYS A 105 -9.70 5.69 -7.87
C CYS A 105 -8.65 5.59 -6.76
N LEU A 106 -7.45 6.04 -7.05
CA LEU A 106 -6.45 6.32 -6.02
C LEU A 106 -6.58 7.76 -5.51
N ILE A 107 -6.38 7.92 -4.21
CA ILE A 107 -6.20 9.22 -3.55
C ILE A 107 -4.81 9.22 -2.93
N GLU A 108 -4.01 10.24 -3.21
CA GLU A 108 -2.69 10.37 -2.59
C GLU A 108 -2.81 10.79 -1.13
N LEU A 109 -2.00 10.17 -0.27
CA LEU A 109 -1.94 10.44 1.15
C LEU A 109 -0.57 10.96 1.56
N ASP A 110 -0.55 11.69 2.67
CA ASP A 110 0.67 12.02 3.38
C ASP A 110 1.19 10.82 4.19
N ARG A 111 2.32 11.01 4.88
CA ARG A 111 2.92 9.97 5.74
C ARG A 111 2.05 9.58 6.94
N HIS A 112 1.05 10.38 7.30
CA HIS A 112 0.12 10.13 8.41
C HIS A 112 -1.21 9.51 7.95
N GLY A 113 -1.40 9.29 6.64
CA GLY A 113 -2.61 8.69 6.08
C GLY A 113 -3.72 9.69 5.80
N ARG A 114 -3.40 10.98 5.70
CA ARG A 114 -4.34 12.06 5.37
C ARG A 114 -4.28 12.36 3.87
N PRO A 115 -5.42 12.58 3.18
CA PRO A 115 -5.40 13.00 1.79
C PRO A 115 -4.57 14.26 1.57
N THR A 116 -3.78 14.31 0.49
CA THR A 116 -2.98 15.48 0.09
C THR A 116 -3.65 16.30 -1.02
N GLY A 117 -4.95 16.08 -1.24
CA GLY A 117 -5.78 16.80 -2.21
C GLY A 117 -6.21 18.17 -1.71
#